data_AF-A0A2S9FZU6-F1
#
_entry.id   AF-A0A2S9FZU6-F1
#
_cell.length_a   1.000
_cell.length_b   1.000
_cell.length_c   1.000
_cell.angle_alpha   90.00
_cell.angle_beta   90.00
_cell.angle_gamma   90.00
#
_symmetry.space_group_name_H-M   'P 1'
#
loop_
_entity.id
_entity.type
_entity.pdbx_description
1 polymer ?
#
loop_
_entity_poly.entity_id
_entity_poly.type
_entity_poly.pdbx_seq_one_letter_code
_entity_poly.pdbx_strand_id
1 'polypeptide(L)'
;SSVRWVVVDGATGEESSTVDRGALPVQQDFDADVLLGALLDRSAPRSVDAIGLTWTADAERTASAVWQALTDRGVENVIAVSDV
;
A
#
# COMPACT_ATOMS: atom_id res chain seq x y z
N SER A 1 -10.09 12.50 -6.36
CA SER A 1 -9.93 11.23 -5.62
C SER A 1 -8.46 10.88 -5.54
N SER A 2 -7.98 10.39 -4.39
CA SER A 2 -6.57 10.01 -4.21
C SER A 2 -6.44 8.77 -3.32
N VAL A 3 -5.39 7.99 -3.56
CA VAL A 3 -4.97 6.88 -2.71
C VAL A 3 -3.64 7.24 -2.08
N ARG A 4 -3.50 6.99 -0.78
CA ARG A 4 -2.29 7.21 0.00
C ARG A 4 -1.88 5.90 0.65
N TRP A 5 -0.58 5.70 0.79
CA TRP A 5 -0.04 4.51 1.43
C TRP A 5 1.09 4.86 2.38
N VAL A 6 1.29 3.97 3.35
CA VAL A 6 2.41 3.96 4.28
C VAL A 6 2.87 2.52 4.42
N VAL A 7 4.16 2.30 4.22
CA VAL A 7 4.83 1.00 4.34
C VAL A 7 5.70 1.05 5.57
N VAL A 8 5.61 0.03 6.42
CA VAL A 8 6.40 -0.10 7.64
C VAL A 8 7.22 -1.39 7.59
N ASP A 9 8.45 -1.28 8.08
CA ASP A 9 9.38 -2.40 8.20
C ASP A 9 8.98 -3.32 9.35
N GLY A 10 9.22 -4.62 9.13
CA GLY A 10 8.98 -5.70 10.08
C GLY A 10 10.08 -6.02 11.04
N ALA A 11 10.83 -5.02 11.53
CA ALA A 11 11.79 -5.29 12.59
C ALA A 11 11.04 -5.88 13.81
N THR A 12 11.19 -7.19 14.01
CA THR A 12 10.64 -7.90 15.16
C THR A 12 11.36 -7.43 16.42
N GLY A 13 10.81 -6.41 17.10
CA GLY A 13 11.23 -5.99 18.43
C GLY A 13 11.84 -4.59 18.57
N GLU A 14 12.11 -3.88 17.47
CA GLU A 14 12.59 -2.49 17.46
C GLU A 14 11.60 -1.62 16.67
N GLU A 15 11.34 -0.39 17.13
CA GLU A 15 10.28 0.51 16.64
C GLU A 15 10.06 0.43 15.11
N SER A 16 8.86 -0.01 14.71
CA SER A 16 8.45 -0.12 13.31
C SER A 16 8.70 1.21 12.59
N SER A 17 9.65 1.21 11.67
CA SER A 17 10.06 2.41 10.94
C SER A 17 9.34 2.49 9.61
N THR A 18 8.83 3.67 9.25
CA THR A 18 8.24 3.90 7.93
C THR A 18 9.30 3.75 6.85
N VAL A 19 9.15 2.74 5.99
CA VAL A 19 10.03 2.45 4.86
C VAL A 19 9.70 3.33 3.67
N ASP A 20 8.40 3.50 3.40
CA ASP A 20 7.91 4.31 2.30
C ASP A 20 6.55 4.93 2.67
N ARG A 21 6.27 6.11 2.11
CA ARG A 21 4.94 6.70 2.16
C ARG A 21 4.72 7.53 0.91
N GLY A 22 3.51 7.52 0.40
CA GLY A 22 3.19 8.24 -0.81
C GLY A 22 1.71 8.49 -1.00
N ALA A 23 1.42 9.29 -2.01
CA ALA A 23 0.06 9.59 -2.44
C ALA A 23 0.04 9.67 -3.96
N LEU A 24 -0.99 9.09 -4.58
CA LEU A 24 -1.24 9.19 -6.01
C LEU A 24 -2.68 9.64 -6.25
N PRO A 25 -2.90 10.55 -7.21
CA PRO A 25 -4.25 10.81 -7.70
C PRO A 25 -4.77 9.56 -8.41
N VAL A 26 -6.04 9.24 -8.20
CA VAL A 26 -6.69 8.16 -8.96
C VAL A 26 -6.86 8.60 -10.40
N GLN A 27 -6.26 7.85 -11.31
CA GLN A 27 -6.34 8.05 -12.75
C GLN A 27 -6.99 6.82 -13.41
N GLN A 28 -7.49 6.99 -14.63
CA GLN A 28 -8.26 5.95 -15.33
C GLN A 28 -7.41 4.71 -15.64
N ASP A 29 -6.10 4.88 -15.82
CA ASP A 29 -5.13 3.82 -16.13
C ASP A 29 -4.31 3.39 -14.88
N PHE A 30 -4.90 3.46 -13.69
CA PHE A 30 -4.21 3.02 -12.48
C PHE A 30 -3.98 1.50 -12.50
N ASP A 31 -2.72 1.11 -12.39
CA ASP A 31 -2.28 -0.29 -12.30
C ASP A 31 -1.72 -0.56 -10.90
N ALA A 32 -2.48 -1.35 -10.13
CA ALA A 32 -2.12 -1.73 -8.77
C ALA A 32 -0.86 -2.59 -8.72
N ASP A 33 -0.67 -3.48 -9.70
CA ASP A 33 0.45 -4.39 -9.76
C ASP A 33 1.76 -3.66 -10.05
N VAL A 34 1.73 -2.69 -10.95
CA VAL A 34 2.90 -1.84 -11.25
C VAL A 34 3.29 -1.01 -10.03
N LEU A 35 2.31 -0.41 -9.34
CA LEU A 35 2.58 0.35 -8.11
C LEU A 35 3.22 -0.54 -7.04
N LEU A 36 2.62 -1.70 -6.78
CA LEU A 36 3.11 -2.63 -5.75
C LEU A 36 4.47 -3.20 -6.09
N GLY A 37 4.73 -3.53 -7.36
CA GLY A 37 6.06 -3.95 -7.81
C GLY A 37 7.11 -2.89 -7.49
N ALA A 38 6.89 -1.64 -7.93
CA ALA A 38 7.80 -0.54 -7.67
C ALA A 38 7.99 -0.22 -6.17
N LEU A 39 6.93 -0.38 -5.38
CA LEU A 39 6.96 -0.17 -3.92
C LEU A 39 7.75 -1.27 -3.21
N LEU A 40 7.55 -2.54 -3.59
CA LEU A 40 8.31 -3.67 -3.04
C LEU A 40 9.79 -3.62 -3.44
N ASP A 41 10.09 -3.27 -4.70
CA ASP A 41 11.46 -3.05 -5.17
C ASP A 41 12.17 -1.93 -4.38
N ARG A 42 11.45 -0.86 -4.04
CA ARG A 42 12.01 0.24 -3.23
C ARG A 42 12.21 -0.16 -1.76
N SER A 43 11.34 -1.01 -1.25
CA SER A 43 11.46 -1.53 0.11
C SER A 43 12.60 -2.53 0.24
N ALA A 44 13.00 -3.24 -0.82
CA ALA A 44 14.12 -4.18 -0.79
C ALA A 44 15.43 -3.52 -0.33
N PRO A 45 16.24 -4.19 0.54
CA PRO A 45 16.07 -5.56 1.03
C PRO A 45 15.18 -5.69 2.30
N ARG A 46 14.54 -4.61 2.76
CA ARG A 46 13.67 -4.64 3.94
C ARG A 46 12.37 -5.36 3.63
N SER A 47 11.99 -6.28 4.52
CA SER A 47 10.72 -7.00 4.42
C SER A 47 9.58 -6.07 4.80
N VAL A 48 8.60 -5.95 3.92
CA VAL A 48 7.38 -5.20 4.23
C VAL A 48 6.55 -6.01 5.22
N ASP A 49 6.36 -5.46 6.42
CA ASP A 49 5.56 -6.11 7.46
C ASP A 49 4.15 -5.59 7.50
N ALA A 50 3.93 -4.31 7.26
CA ALA A 50 2.57 -3.82 7.10
C ALA A 50 2.47 -2.70 6.06
N ILE A 51 1.31 -2.65 5.42
CA ILE A 51 0.95 -1.57 4.48
C ILE A 51 -0.37 -0.95 4.94
N GLY A 52 -0.29 0.31 5.34
CA GLY A 52 -1.44 1.15 5.59
C GLY A 52 -1.93 1.77 4.28
N LEU A 53 -3.18 1.56 3.92
CA LEU A 53 -3.82 2.14 2.73
C LEU A 53 -4.94 3.09 3.18
N THR A 54 -4.92 4.32 2.66
CA THR A 54 -6.00 5.30 2.87
C THR A 54 -6.49 5.87 1.55
N TRP A 55 -7.80 6.03 1.39
CA TRP A 55 -8.37 6.54 0.14
C TRP A 55 -9.64 7.35 0.38
N THR A 56 -9.89 8.31 -0.51
CA THR A 56 -11.16 9.07 -0.55
C THR A 56 -12.29 8.20 -1.09
N ALA A 57 -13.54 8.40 -0.69
CA ALA A 57 -14.69 7.61 -1.18
C ALA A 57 -14.74 7.39 -2.71
N ASP A 58 -14.44 8.39 -3.54
CA ASP A 58 -14.40 8.26 -5.01
C ASP A 58 -13.28 7.33 -5.54
N ALA A 59 -12.36 6.89 -4.69
CA ALA A 59 -11.23 6.02 -4.99
C ALA A 59 -11.45 4.56 -4.56
N GLU A 60 -12.64 4.20 -4.06
CA GLU A 60 -12.98 2.86 -3.54
C GLU A 60 -12.61 1.73 -4.52
N ARG A 61 -12.92 1.92 -5.81
CA ARG A 61 -12.65 0.91 -6.85
C ARG A 61 -11.15 0.66 -7.02
N THR A 62 -10.35 1.71 -6.91
CA THR A 62 -8.88 1.65 -6.99
C THR A 62 -8.30 1.03 -5.73
N ALA A 63 -8.79 1.42 -4.55
CA ALA A 63 -8.36 0.83 -3.28
C ALA A 63 -8.64 -0.67 -3.23
N SER A 64 -9.81 -1.09 -3.72
CA SER A 64 -10.17 -2.51 -3.84
C SER A 64 -9.20 -3.29 -4.74
N ALA A 65 -8.77 -2.70 -5.87
CA ALA A 65 -7.77 -3.31 -6.75
C ALA A 65 -6.40 -3.44 -6.07
N VAL A 66 -5.97 -2.41 -5.33
CA VAL A 66 -4.73 -2.47 -4.54
C VAL A 66 -4.80 -3.54 -3.46
N TRP A 67 -5.92 -3.64 -2.76
CA TRP A 67 -6.13 -4.67 -1.74
C TRP A 67 -6.07 -6.08 -2.33
N GLN A 68 -6.72 -6.30 -3.47
CA GLN A 68 -6.69 -7.59 -4.16
C GLN A 68 -5.26 -7.95 -4.59
N ALA A 69 -4.55 -7.00 -5.22
CA ALA A 69 -3.18 -7.21 -5.66
C ALA A 69 -2.18 -7.43 -4.51
N LEU A 70 -2.47 -6.92 -3.30
CA LEU A 70 -1.71 -7.24 -2.07
C LEU A 70 -2.00 -8.66 -1.58
N THR A 71 -3.28 -9.06 -1.63
CA THR A 71 -3.72 -10.41 -1.24
C THR A 71 -3.12 -11.47 -2.16
N ASP A 72 -3.14 -11.24 -3.48
CA ASP A 72 -2.55 -12.14 -4.49
C ASP A 72 -1.02 -12.30 -4.31
N ARG A 73 -0.36 -11.31 -3.71
CA ARG A 73 1.07 -11.34 -3.36
C ARG A 73 1.36 -11.97 -2.00
N GLY A 74 0.34 -12.34 -1.23
CA GLY A 74 0.49 -12.94 0.10
C GLY A 74 0.94 -11.96 1.19
N VAL A 75 0.69 -10.65 1.03
CA VAL A 75 0.93 -9.67 2.10
C VAL A 75 -0.17 -9.82 3.16
N GLU A 76 0.15 -10.38 4.32
CA GLU A 76 -0.85 -10.77 5.33
C GLU A 76 -1.31 -9.59 6.22
N ASN A 77 -0.50 -8.54 6.32
CA ASN A 77 -0.66 -7.45 7.29
C ASN A 77 -1.02 -6.12 6.58
N VAL A 78 -2.18 -6.07 5.93
CA VAL A 78 -2.66 -4.86 5.26
C VAL A 78 -3.71 -4.17 6.14
N ILE A 79 -3.49 -2.89 6.43
CA ILE A 79 -4.44 -2.06 7.18
C ILE A 79 -5.08 -1.08 6.19
N ALA A 80 -6.32 -1.35 5.80
CA ALA A 80 -7.06 -0.49 4.89
C ALA A 80 -8.08 0.38 5.64
N VAL A 81 -7.99 1.70 5.43
CA VAL A 81 -8.87 2.69 6.07
C VAL A 81 -9.44 3.62 5.01
N SER A 82 -10.76 3.64 4.86
CA SER A 82 -11.44 4.59 3.99
C SER A 82 -11.61 5.95 4.70
N ASP A 83 -11.33 7.05 3.99
CA ASP A 83 -11.62 8.42 4.40
C ASP A 83 -13.07 8.72 3.94
N VAL A 84 -14.03 8.28 4.78
CA VAL A 84 -15.48 8.41 4.56
C VAL A 84 -16.01 9.71 5.16
#